data_AF-A0A199UEV3-F1
#
_entry.id   AF-A0A199UEV3-F1
#
_cell.length_a   1.000
_cell.length_b   1.000
_cell.length_c   1.000
_cell.angle_alpha   90.00
_cell.angle_beta   90.00
_cell.angle_gamma   90.00
#
_symmetry.space_group_name_H-M   'P 1'
#
loop_
_entity.id
_entity.type
_entity.pdbx_description
1 polymer ?
#
loop_
_entity_poly.entity_id
_entity_poly.type
_entity_poly.pdbx_seq_one_letter_code
_entity_poly.pdbx_strand_id
1 'polypeptide(L)'
;MSMNRFTVCRMDTLSSGVGLGFSLTAIQPSQKHLRTRSSSQQILCFPIQQKFLSYNAYSAGEQHRQKTLISRKGLECRCYAPTEGNVTKGDDSGSGPRRKRLAIFVSGGGSNFKSIHVATLDGLIHGDVAVLVTDKPSCGGAEYARNNGIAVIFFPKSKSSSEGLSTDVLISALRKFEVDFLLLAGYLKLIPVELVRAFPKSILNIHPSLLPAFGGKGFYGLKVHKAVIASGARYSGPTIHFVDEHYDTGRILAQRAVPVLADDSPEQLAARVLKEEHKVYVEAVAALCEDRVVWREDGVPLIKSRTNPEEYI
;
A
#
# COMPACT_ATOMS: atom_id res chain seq x y z
N MET A 1 57.83 12.05 -22.97
CA MET A 1 57.38 12.68 -24.22
C MET A 1 55.88 12.96 -24.12
N SER A 2 55.51 14.21 -24.37
CA SER A 2 54.16 14.78 -24.49
C SER A 2 53.20 14.72 -23.30
N MET A 3 53.39 15.68 -22.38
CA MET A 3 52.32 16.28 -21.57
C MET A 3 51.36 17.06 -22.48
N ASN A 4 50.05 16.87 -22.32
CA ASN A 4 49.07 17.87 -22.77
C ASN A 4 48.81 18.86 -21.62
N ARG A 5 49.00 20.13 -21.95
CA ARG A 5 48.94 21.31 -21.08
C ARG A 5 48.01 22.33 -21.76
N PHE A 6 47.37 23.16 -20.94
CA PHE A 6 46.57 24.37 -21.22
C PHE A 6 45.11 24.13 -21.66
N THR A 7 44.10 24.90 -21.19
CA THR A 7 44.13 26.33 -20.80
C THR A 7 43.11 26.64 -19.70
N VAL A 8 43.53 27.44 -18.71
CA VAL A 8 42.70 28.11 -17.71
C VAL A 8 42.29 29.47 -18.28
N CYS A 9 41.00 29.80 -18.30
CA CYS A 9 40.52 31.17 -18.48
C CYS A 9 39.96 31.70 -17.15
N ARG A 10 40.51 32.82 -16.70
CA ARG A 10 40.07 33.64 -15.58
C ARG A 10 40.08 35.10 -16.06
N MET A 11 38.98 35.82 -15.84
CA MET A 11 38.81 37.29 -15.83
C MET A 11 37.29 37.54 -15.85
N ASP A 12 36.67 38.54 -15.24
CA ASP A 12 36.96 39.41 -14.11
C ASP A 12 35.59 40.05 -13.75
N THR A 13 35.45 40.52 -12.51
CA THR A 13 34.30 41.25 -11.96
C THR A 13 34.09 42.63 -12.59
N LEU A 14 32.83 43.12 -12.60
CA LEU A 14 32.32 44.51 -12.42
C LEU A 14 30.77 44.39 -12.40
N SER A 15 29.94 45.07 -11.58
CA SER A 15 29.94 46.49 -11.22
C SER A 15 28.59 47.15 -11.57
N SER A 16 27.55 47.07 -10.72
CA SER A 16 26.48 48.08 -10.46
C SER A 16 25.59 48.66 -11.59
N GLY A 17 24.27 48.82 -11.32
CA GLY A 17 23.43 49.79 -12.03
C GLY A 17 21.92 49.69 -11.74
N VAL A 18 21.39 50.72 -11.08
CA VAL A 18 20.01 50.91 -10.59
C VAL A 18 19.10 51.47 -11.69
N GLY A 19 17.78 51.19 -11.65
CA GLY A 19 16.80 51.91 -12.48
C GLY A 19 15.33 51.55 -12.23
N LEU A 20 14.63 52.45 -11.54
CA LEU A 20 13.19 52.47 -11.23
C LEU A 20 12.27 52.60 -12.47
N GLY A 21 11.02 52.15 -12.36
CA GLY A 21 9.94 52.57 -13.27
C GLY A 21 8.59 51.85 -13.06
N PHE A 22 7.61 52.58 -12.53
CA PHE A 22 6.22 52.22 -12.20
C PHE A 22 5.35 51.78 -13.39
N SER A 23 4.32 50.94 -13.16
CA SER A 23 2.90 51.37 -13.06
C SER A 23 1.89 50.23 -13.30
N LEU A 24 0.79 50.32 -12.55
CA LEU A 24 -0.40 49.45 -12.53
C LEU A 24 -1.19 49.42 -13.84
N THR A 25 -1.84 48.30 -14.15
CA THR A 25 -3.33 48.23 -14.16
C THR A 25 -3.85 46.80 -14.40
N ALA A 26 -4.84 46.41 -13.58
CA ALA A 26 -5.67 45.24 -13.76
C ALA A 26 -6.87 45.59 -14.65
N ILE A 27 -7.27 44.68 -15.54
CA ILE A 27 -8.52 44.76 -16.31
C ILE A 27 -9.25 43.42 -16.18
N GLN A 28 -10.47 43.47 -15.64
CA GLN A 28 -11.45 42.38 -15.61
C GLN A 28 -12.10 42.16 -17.00
N PRO A 29 -12.67 40.97 -17.27
CA PRO A 29 -13.28 40.65 -18.56
C PRO A 29 -14.75 41.09 -18.64
N SER A 30 -15.17 41.56 -19.83
CA SER A 30 -16.56 41.86 -20.18
C SER A 30 -17.27 40.65 -20.81
N GLN A 31 -18.44 40.28 -20.27
CA GLN A 31 -19.41 39.42 -20.94
C GLN A 31 -20.13 40.17 -22.07
N LYS A 32 -20.46 39.47 -23.18
CA LYS A 32 -21.67 39.72 -23.97
C LYS A 32 -22.13 38.43 -24.68
N HIS A 33 -23.43 38.16 -24.49
CA HIS A 33 -24.30 37.16 -25.10
C HIS A 33 -24.37 37.23 -26.64
N LEU A 34 -24.69 36.11 -27.32
CA LEU A 34 -26.02 35.84 -27.93
C LEU A 34 -26.07 34.50 -28.72
N ARG A 35 -27.12 33.69 -28.43
CA ARG A 35 -28.09 32.96 -29.31
C ARG A 35 -27.56 32.12 -30.51
N THR A 36 -28.08 30.94 -30.93
CA THR A 36 -29.27 30.10 -30.67
C THR A 36 -29.21 28.84 -31.58
N ARG A 37 -30.01 27.80 -31.23
CA ARG A 37 -30.51 26.62 -32.04
C ARG A 37 -29.50 25.47 -32.28
N SER A 38 -29.85 24.19 -32.37
CA SER A 38 -31.05 23.37 -32.10
C SER A 38 -30.72 21.94 -32.59
N SER A 39 -30.93 20.91 -31.77
CA SER A 39 -31.31 19.50 -32.10
C SER A 39 -30.76 18.57 -30.99
N SER A 40 -31.60 18.13 -30.05
CA SER A 40 -32.45 16.93 -30.13
C SER A 40 -31.65 15.63 -30.15
N GLN A 41 -31.42 15.06 -28.97
CA GLN A 41 -31.67 13.63 -28.69
C GLN A 41 -31.81 13.43 -27.18
N GLN A 42 -33.03 13.05 -26.78
CA GLN A 42 -33.39 12.65 -25.42
C GLN A 42 -32.93 11.21 -25.19
N ILE A 43 -32.33 10.92 -24.02
CA ILE A 43 -32.58 9.67 -23.30
C ILE A 43 -32.71 10.01 -21.80
N LEU A 44 -33.70 9.36 -21.21
CA LEU A 44 -34.33 9.58 -19.91
C LEU A 44 -33.36 9.61 -18.72
N CYS A 45 -33.60 10.55 -17.82
CA CYS A 45 -33.15 10.48 -16.43
C CYS A 45 -34.33 10.86 -15.54
N PHE A 46 -34.80 9.94 -14.71
CA PHE A 46 -35.76 10.20 -13.64
C PHE A 46 -35.45 9.26 -12.46
N PRO A 47 -35.86 9.65 -11.25
CA PRO A 47 -34.99 9.72 -10.10
C PRO A 47 -35.47 8.77 -9.01
N ILE A 48 -34.67 8.48 -7.99
CA ILE A 48 -35.24 7.96 -6.75
C ILE A 48 -34.71 8.77 -5.58
N GLN A 49 -35.63 9.60 -5.08
CA GLN A 49 -35.57 10.37 -3.86
C GLN A 49 -35.40 9.46 -2.64
N GLN A 50 -34.70 10.02 -1.66
CA GLN A 50 -34.68 9.61 -0.27
C GLN A 50 -36.09 9.37 0.27
N LYS A 51 -36.30 8.25 0.95
CA LYS A 51 -37.40 8.09 1.92
C LYS A 51 -36.84 7.83 3.30
N PHE A 52 -37.00 8.83 4.15
CA PHE A 52 -37.13 8.66 5.59
C PHE A 52 -38.30 7.73 5.89
N LEU A 53 -38.08 6.73 6.75
CA LEU A 53 -39.16 6.03 7.43
C LEU A 53 -39.07 6.39 8.91
N SER A 54 -39.95 7.31 9.31
CA SER A 54 -40.40 7.49 10.67
C SER A 54 -41.42 6.40 11.01
N TYR A 55 -41.37 5.87 12.22
CA TYR A 55 -42.49 5.19 12.84
C TYR A 55 -42.71 5.79 14.23
N ASN A 56 -43.88 6.40 14.42
CA ASN A 56 -44.45 6.70 15.73
C ASN A 56 -45.69 5.82 15.92
N ALA A 57 -45.80 5.17 17.08
CA ALA A 57 -47.07 4.72 17.63
C ALA A 57 -47.09 4.95 19.16
N TYR A 58 -48.06 5.77 19.58
CA TYR A 58 -48.62 5.96 20.92
C TYR A 58 -49.16 4.63 21.49
N SER A 59 -49.43 4.36 22.78
CA SER A 59 -49.29 4.98 24.11
C SER A 59 -49.91 4.00 25.12
N ALA A 60 -49.37 3.80 26.34
CA ALA A 60 -50.12 3.51 27.58
C ALA A 60 -49.20 3.18 28.78
N GLY A 61 -49.51 3.77 29.94
CA GLY A 61 -49.59 3.04 31.22
C GLY A 61 -48.36 2.88 32.13
N GLU A 62 -48.14 3.88 32.98
CA GLU A 62 -47.83 3.83 34.43
C GLU A 62 -47.00 2.71 35.15
N GLN A 63 -46.07 3.23 35.98
CA GLN A 63 -45.72 2.88 37.39
C GLN A 63 -44.69 1.78 37.75
N HIS A 64 -43.54 2.27 38.24
CA HIS A 64 -42.86 1.98 39.52
C HIS A 64 -41.98 0.71 39.74
N ARG A 65 -40.84 0.96 40.44
CA ARG A 65 -39.91 0.07 41.18
C ARG A 65 -38.82 -0.75 40.46
N GLN A 66 -37.61 -0.17 40.46
CA GLN A 66 -36.38 -0.67 41.11
C GLN A 66 -35.94 -2.13 40.91
N LYS A 67 -34.81 -2.34 40.22
CA LYS A 67 -33.67 -3.16 40.68
C LYS A 67 -32.47 -3.10 39.72
N THR A 68 -31.30 -2.98 40.33
CA THR A 68 -29.95 -3.09 39.78
C THR A 68 -29.77 -4.37 38.96
N LEU A 69 -29.19 -4.27 37.77
CA LEU A 69 -28.47 -5.37 37.11
C LEU A 69 -27.47 -4.80 36.09
N ILE A 70 -26.19 -5.05 36.40
CA ILE A 70 -25.03 -4.78 35.56
C ILE A 70 -25.18 -5.61 34.28
N SER A 71 -25.33 -4.96 33.14
CA SER A 71 -25.37 -5.63 31.83
C SER A 71 -24.14 -5.23 31.01
N ARG A 72 -23.32 -6.26 30.72
CA ARG A 72 -22.19 -6.22 29.80
C ARG A 72 -22.70 -5.86 28.40
N LYS A 73 -22.52 -4.61 27.98
CA LYS A 73 -22.68 -4.24 26.56
C LYS A 73 -21.46 -4.76 25.79
N GLY A 74 -21.67 -5.87 25.08
CA GLY A 74 -20.77 -6.32 24.02
C GLY A 74 -20.69 -5.25 22.93
N LEU A 75 -19.46 -4.91 22.51
CA LEU A 75 -19.23 -4.11 21.32
C LEU A 75 -19.45 -4.99 20.09
N GLU A 76 -20.47 -4.66 19.29
CA GLU A 76 -20.63 -5.21 17.94
C GLU A 76 -19.53 -4.67 17.02
N CYS A 77 -18.74 -5.56 16.43
CA CYS A 77 -17.86 -5.26 15.31
C CYS A 77 -18.71 -5.09 14.04
N ARG A 78 -18.65 -3.93 13.38
CA ARG A 78 -19.20 -3.76 12.03
C ARG A 78 -18.25 -4.36 11.00
N CYS A 79 -18.38 -5.66 10.79
CA CYS A 79 -17.94 -6.30 9.56
C CYS A 79 -19.07 -6.15 8.54
N TYR A 80 -18.82 -5.50 7.39
CA TYR A 80 -19.70 -5.67 6.23
C TYR A 80 -19.48 -7.10 5.73
N ALA A 81 -20.37 -8.02 6.11
CA ALA A 81 -20.41 -9.37 5.57
C ALA A 81 -21.08 -9.32 4.18
N PRO A 82 -20.53 -10.01 3.16
CA PRO A 82 -21.25 -10.20 1.91
C PRO A 82 -22.44 -11.14 2.16
N THR A 83 -23.55 -10.85 1.49
CA THR A 83 -24.77 -11.67 1.47
C THR A 83 -24.46 -13.08 0.99
N GLU A 84 -25.03 -14.08 1.68
CA GLU A 84 -24.93 -15.50 1.37
C GLU A 84 -25.33 -15.77 -0.09
N GLY A 85 -24.32 -15.92 -0.96
CA GLY A 85 -24.45 -16.55 -2.26
C GLY A 85 -24.08 -18.01 -2.12
N ASN A 86 -24.97 -18.90 -2.57
CA ASN A 86 -24.77 -20.35 -2.63
C ASN A 86 -23.37 -20.71 -3.16
N VAL A 87 -22.47 -21.12 -2.26
CA VAL A 87 -21.23 -21.81 -2.63
C VAL A 87 -21.59 -23.28 -2.78
N THR A 88 -21.77 -23.72 -4.02
CA THR A 88 -21.74 -25.13 -4.35
C THR A 88 -20.37 -25.67 -3.94
N LYS A 89 -20.34 -26.54 -2.92
CA LYS A 89 -19.17 -27.37 -2.61
C LYS A 89 -18.92 -28.28 -3.82
N GLY A 90 -18.01 -27.85 -4.69
CA GLY A 90 -17.35 -28.76 -5.60
C GLY A 90 -16.34 -29.59 -4.82
N ASP A 91 -16.46 -30.91 -4.90
CA ASP A 91 -15.41 -31.86 -4.52
C ASP A 91 -14.17 -31.57 -5.37
N ASP A 92 -13.18 -30.88 -4.79
CA ASP A 92 -11.88 -30.70 -5.42
C ASP A 92 -10.97 -31.87 -5.03
N SER A 93 -11.07 -32.93 -5.83
CA SER A 93 -10.09 -34.01 -5.89
C SER A 93 -8.93 -33.65 -6.83
N GLY A 94 -8.41 -32.42 -6.70
CA GLY A 94 -7.27 -31.88 -7.45
C GLY A 94 -5.95 -32.02 -6.69
N SER A 95 -5.06 -32.88 -7.16
CA SER A 95 -3.72 -33.16 -6.60
C SER A 95 -2.68 -32.02 -6.72
N GLY A 96 -3.11 -30.76 -6.82
CA GLY A 96 -2.23 -29.58 -6.88
C GLY A 96 -1.96 -28.97 -5.50
N PRO A 97 -0.81 -28.30 -5.29
CA PRO A 97 -0.57 -27.56 -4.05
C PRO A 97 -1.64 -26.47 -3.87
N ARG A 98 -2.15 -26.34 -2.64
CA ARG A 98 -3.15 -25.30 -2.27
C ARG A 98 -2.61 -23.90 -2.61
N ARG A 99 -3.46 -23.05 -3.19
CA ARG A 99 -3.19 -21.62 -3.33
C ARG A 99 -3.01 -20.97 -1.96
N LYS A 100 -1.96 -20.17 -1.79
CA LYS A 100 -1.68 -19.50 -0.50
C LYS A 100 -2.61 -18.33 -0.27
N ARG A 101 -2.96 -18.04 0.97
CA ARG A 101 -3.87 -16.94 1.36
C ARG A 101 -3.05 -15.73 1.81
N LEU A 102 -3.23 -14.60 1.14
CA LEU A 102 -2.42 -13.40 1.33
C LEU A 102 -3.23 -12.32 2.07
N ALA A 103 -2.61 -11.70 3.08
CA ALA A 103 -3.09 -10.46 3.67
C ALA A 103 -2.21 -9.29 3.22
N ILE A 104 -2.80 -8.25 2.63
CA ILE A 104 -2.05 -7.10 2.14
C ILE A 104 -2.24 -5.92 3.09
N PHE A 105 -1.16 -5.25 3.48
CA PHE A 105 -1.19 -4.10 4.37
C PHE A 105 -0.86 -2.81 3.62
N VAL A 106 -1.67 -1.76 3.77
CA VAL A 106 -1.51 -0.48 3.05
C VAL A 106 -1.82 0.74 3.91
N SER A 107 -1.20 1.89 3.59
CA SER A 107 -1.52 3.19 4.21
C SER A 107 -1.88 4.29 3.19
N GLY A 108 -2.06 3.94 1.92
CA GLY A 108 -2.18 4.89 0.82
C GLY A 108 -2.80 4.31 -0.45
N GLY A 109 -2.31 4.74 -1.62
CA GLY A 109 -2.91 4.41 -2.93
C GLY A 109 -2.82 2.95 -3.37
N GLY A 110 -1.94 2.15 -2.75
CA GLY A 110 -1.88 0.69 -2.94
C GLY A 110 -1.43 0.23 -4.33
N SER A 111 -0.49 0.92 -5.00
CA SER A 111 -0.02 0.50 -6.33
C SER A 111 0.69 -0.86 -6.33
N ASN A 112 1.51 -1.14 -5.31
CA ASN A 112 2.08 -2.48 -5.09
C ASN A 112 1.00 -3.53 -4.84
N PHE A 113 -0.01 -3.21 -4.00
CA PHE A 113 -1.16 -4.08 -3.78
C PHE A 113 -1.88 -4.42 -5.09
N LYS A 114 -2.19 -3.42 -5.92
CA LYS A 114 -2.84 -3.63 -7.23
C LYS A 114 -2.02 -4.56 -8.13
N SER A 115 -0.70 -4.37 -8.16
CA SER A 115 0.21 -5.21 -8.97
C SER A 115 0.19 -6.67 -8.50
N ILE A 116 0.23 -6.89 -7.18
CA ILE A 116 0.11 -8.23 -6.59
C ILE A 116 -1.26 -8.84 -6.90
N HIS A 117 -2.35 -8.09 -6.71
CA HIS A 117 -3.70 -8.59 -6.94
C HIS A 117 -3.92 -8.98 -8.41
N VAL A 118 -3.50 -8.13 -9.36
CA VAL A 118 -3.55 -8.49 -10.79
C VAL A 118 -2.74 -9.75 -11.07
N ALA A 119 -1.52 -9.86 -10.53
CA ALA A 119 -0.69 -11.06 -10.71
C ALA A 119 -1.31 -12.33 -10.10
N THR A 120 -2.12 -12.22 -9.03
CA THR A 120 -2.87 -13.37 -8.50
C THR A 120 -4.01 -13.82 -9.43
N LEU A 121 -4.69 -12.87 -10.08
CA LEU A 121 -5.76 -13.14 -11.06
C LEU A 121 -5.20 -13.74 -12.35
N ASP A 122 -4.03 -13.25 -12.79
CA ASP A 122 -3.35 -13.74 -13.99
C ASP A 122 -2.64 -15.09 -13.78
N GLY A 123 -2.66 -15.64 -12.55
CA GLY A 123 -2.02 -16.91 -12.22
C GLY A 123 -0.49 -16.85 -12.09
N LEU A 124 0.12 -15.66 -12.15
CA LEU A 124 1.57 -15.47 -11.95
C LEU A 124 1.98 -15.72 -10.50
N ILE A 125 1.07 -15.44 -9.56
CA ILE A 125 1.20 -15.75 -8.14
C ILE A 125 0.19 -16.86 -7.82
N HIS A 126 0.69 -18.00 -7.31
CA HIS A 126 -0.15 -19.12 -6.86
C HIS A 126 -0.74 -18.87 -5.47
N GLY A 127 -1.49 -17.78 -5.33
CA GLY A 127 -2.11 -17.36 -4.09
C GLY A 127 -3.26 -16.37 -4.31
N ASP A 128 -4.07 -16.14 -3.28
CA ASP A 128 -5.28 -15.32 -3.34
C ASP A 128 -5.24 -14.23 -2.27
N VAL A 129 -5.58 -12.99 -2.63
CA VAL A 129 -5.70 -11.90 -1.67
C VAL A 129 -6.99 -12.08 -0.86
N ALA A 130 -6.83 -12.59 0.36
CA ALA A 130 -7.94 -12.90 1.26
C ALA A 130 -8.49 -11.65 1.96
N VAL A 131 -7.61 -10.73 2.33
CA VAL A 131 -7.96 -9.55 3.13
C VAL A 131 -6.96 -8.41 2.94
N LEU A 132 -7.46 -7.18 2.94
CA LEU A 132 -6.66 -5.97 3.02
C LEU A 132 -6.71 -5.42 4.46
N VAL A 133 -5.56 -5.05 5.01
CA VAL A 133 -5.43 -4.37 6.29
C VAL A 133 -4.93 -2.94 6.06
N THR A 134 -5.53 -1.95 6.70
CA THR A 134 -5.16 -0.54 6.51
C THR A 134 -5.26 0.26 7.79
N ASP A 135 -4.41 1.27 7.96
CA ASP A 135 -4.53 2.30 9.01
C ASP A 135 -5.32 3.53 8.52
N LYS A 136 -5.86 3.50 7.30
CA LYS A 136 -6.68 4.55 6.70
C LYS A 136 -7.83 3.92 5.91
N PRO A 137 -9.05 3.84 6.46
CA PRO A 137 -10.15 3.09 5.83
C PRO A 137 -10.65 3.72 4.53
N SER A 138 -10.36 5.00 4.28
CA SER A 138 -10.70 5.76 3.08
C SER A 138 -9.53 5.89 2.08
N CYS A 139 -8.41 5.18 2.27
CA CYS A 139 -7.31 5.24 1.31
C CYS A 139 -7.66 4.55 -0.01
N GLY A 140 -6.98 4.94 -1.10
CA GLY A 140 -7.24 4.38 -2.44
C GLY A 140 -7.01 2.86 -2.54
N GLY A 141 -6.13 2.28 -1.70
CA GLY A 141 -6.00 0.83 -1.59
C GLY A 141 -7.26 0.16 -1.02
N ALA A 142 -7.87 0.76 0.01
CA ALA A 142 -9.10 0.25 0.62
C ALA A 142 -10.32 0.39 -0.30
N GLU A 143 -10.41 1.48 -1.06
CA GLU A 143 -11.42 1.63 -2.10
C GLU A 143 -11.27 0.56 -3.18
N TYR A 144 -10.05 0.35 -3.70
CA TYR A 144 -9.80 -0.69 -4.69
C TYR A 144 -10.15 -2.09 -4.16
N ALA A 145 -9.80 -2.43 -2.93
CA ALA A 145 -10.15 -3.72 -2.33
C ALA A 145 -11.67 -3.95 -2.29
N ARG A 146 -12.45 -2.96 -1.82
CA ARG A 146 -13.92 -3.06 -1.78
C ARG A 146 -14.52 -3.24 -3.17
N ASN A 147 -14.02 -2.50 -4.16
CA ASN A 147 -14.48 -2.59 -5.55
C ASN A 147 -14.19 -3.95 -6.20
N ASN A 148 -13.24 -4.72 -5.64
CA ASN A 148 -12.88 -6.07 -6.09
C ASN A 148 -13.36 -7.16 -5.12
N GLY A 149 -14.27 -6.86 -4.19
CA GLY A 149 -14.82 -7.85 -3.26
C GLY A 149 -13.85 -8.35 -2.18
N ILE A 150 -12.71 -7.68 -1.97
CA ILE A 150 -11.73 -8.04 -0.94
C ILE A 150 -12.13 -7.40 0.38
N ALA A 151 -12.20 -8.21 1.44
CA ALA A 151 -12.50 -7.74 2.80
C ALA A 151 -11.46 -6.72 3.27
N VAL A 152 -11.90 -5.68 3.98
CA VAL A 152 -11.02 -4.62 4.51
C VAL A 152 -11.09 -4.58 6.04
N ILE A 153 -9.95 -4.71 6.69
CA ILE A 153 -9.77 -4.58 8.14
C ILE A 153 -9.09 -3.24 8.47
N PHE A 154 -9.62 -2.54 9.47
CA PHE A 154 -9.01 -1.33 10.00
C PHE A 154 -8.08 -1.65 11.18
N PHE A 155 -6.81 -1.28 11.06
CA PHE A 155 -5.77 -1.54 12.06
C PHE A 155 -4.63 -0.50 11.94
N PRO A 156 -4.11 0.06 13.05
CA PRO A 156 -4.32 -0.36 14.43
C PRO A 156 -5.37 0.47 15.19
N LYS A 157 -5.87 -0.08 16.29
CA LYS A 157 -6.53 0.70 17.33
C LYS A 157 -5.53 1.71 17.90
N SER A 158 -5.90 2.98 17.95
CA SER A 158 -5.07 4.03 18.55
C SER A 158 -5.92 5.06 19.28
N LYS A 159 -5.29 5.96 20.03
CA LYS A 159 -5.98 7.07 20.71
C LYS A 159 -6.77 7.94 19.73
N SER A 160 -6.25 8.11 18.51
CA SER A 160 -6.89 8.87 17.43
C SER A 160 -7.81 8.02 16.54
N SER A 161 -7.88 6.70 16.77
CA SER A 161 -8.61 5.76 15.90
C SER A 161 -9.10 4.57 16.71
N SER A 162 -10.15 4.81 17.50
CA SER A 162 -10.72 3.80 18.41
C SER A 162 -11.42 2.64 17.69
N GLU A 163 -11.81 2.85 16.44
CA GLU A 163 -12.49 1.86 15.57
C GLU A 163 -11.53 0.79 15.02
N GLY A 164 -10.21 1.01 15.09
CA GLY A 164 -9.23 0.03 14.67
C GLY A 164 -9.22 -1.20 15.58
N LEU A 165 -8.77 -2.34 15.07
CA LEU A 165 -8.58 -3.55 15.85
C LEU A 165 -7.32 -3.47 16.72
N SER A 166 -7.35 -4.11 17.89
CA SER A 166 -6.14 -4.43 18.64
C SER A 166 -5.36 -5.58 17.97
N THR A 167 -4.08 -5.73 18.31
CA THR A 167 -3.20 -6.73 17.69
C THR A 167 -3.70 -8.17 17.85
N ASP A 168 -4.20 -8.54 19.03
CA ASP A 168 -4.73 -9.87 19.35
C ASP A 168 -5.99 -10.21 18.51
N VAL A 169 -6.86 -9.21 18.32
CA VAL A 169 -8.06 -9.35 17.50
C VAL A 169 -7.69 -9.44 16.01
N LEU A 170 -6.70 -8.65 15.56
CA LEU A 170 -6.16 -8.78 14.20
C LEU A 170 -5.58 -10.18 13.95
N ILE A 171 -4.74 -10.70 14.83
CA ILE A 171 -4.17 -12.06 14.71
C ILE A 171 -5.29 -13.10 14.60
N SER A 172 -6.31 -12.99 15.45
CA SER A 172 -7.46 -13.89 15.44
C SER A 172 -8.24 -13.80 14.12
N ALA A 173 -8.42 -12.59 13.57
CA ALA A 173 -9.06 -12.40 12.28
C ALA A 173 -8.22 -13.01 11.14
N LEU A 174 -6.91 -12.73 11.07
CA LEU A 174 -6.03 -13.27 10.04
C LEU A 174 -6.00 -14.81 10.03
N ARG A 175 -6.05 -15.43 11.21
CA ARG A 175 -6.18 -16.90 11.34
C ARG A 175 -7.51 -17.43 10.81
N LYS A 176 -8.63 -16.73 11.04
CA LYS A 176 -9.95 -17.08 10.46
C LYS A 176 -9.96 -16.94 8.94
N PHE A 177 -9.19 -15.99 8.41
CA PHE A 177 -8.94 -15.90 6.97
C PHE A 177 -7.93 -16.93 6.47
N GLU A 178 -7.37 -17.79 7.32
CA GLU A 178 -6.35 -18.79 6.99
C GLU A 178 -5.15 -18.18 6.26
N VAL A 179 -4.75 -16.96 6.64
CA VAL A 179 -3.66 -16.23 5.99
C VAL A 179 -2.34 -16.96 6.20
N ASP A 180 -1.62 -17.22 5.11
CA ASP A 180 -0.28 -17.80 5.09
C ASP A 180 0.79 -16.71 5.19
N PHE A 181 0.61 -15.60 4.45
CA PHE A 181 1.59 -14.53 4.31
C PHE A 181 0.99 -13.13 4.44
N LEU A 182 1.72 -12.24 5.11
CA LEU A 182 1.41 -10.82 5.23
C LEU A 182 2.36 -10.02 4.34
N LEU A 183 1.81 -9.17 3.48
CA LEU A 183 2.58 -8.39 2.51
C LEU A 183 2.37 -6.89 2.79
N LEU A 184 3.39 -6.22 3.30
CA LEU A 184 3.37 -4.78 3.53
C LEU A 184 3.64 -4.07 2.21
N ALA A 185 2.62 -3.41 1.66
CA ALA A 185 2.63 -2.76 0.36
C ALA A 185 2.46 -1.25 0.52
N GLY A 186 3.41 -0.61 1.22
CA GLY A 186 3.33 0.79 1.61
C GLY A 186 2.53 1.01 2.90
N TYR A 187 2.67 0.10 3.87
CA TYR A 187 2.16 0.25 5.22
C TYR A 187 3.15 1.05 6.07
N LEU A 188 2.68 2.09 6.76
CA LEU A 188 3.55 3.10 7.39
C LEU A 188 3.61 2.99 8.92
N LYS A 189 2.95 1.99 9.52
CA LYS A 189 3.01 1.76 10.96
C LYS A 189 3.96 0.61 11.27
N LEU A 190 4.64 0.70 12.40
CA LEU A 190 5.45 -0.40 12.91
C LEU A 190 4.56 -1.61 13.15
N ILE A 191 5.00 -2.77 12.70
CA ILE A 191 4.30 -4.02 12.98
C ILE A 191 4.52 -4.39 14.45
N PRO A 192 3.47 -4.68 15.22
CA PRO A 192 3.63 -5.11 16.60
C PRO A 192 4.40 -6.42 16.70
N VAL A 193 5.21 -6.54 17.75
CA VAL A 193 6.03 -7.72 18.06
C VAL A 193 5.19 -8.99 18.12
N GLU A 194 3.97 -8.91 18.68
CA GLU A 194 3.07 -10.05 18.79
C GLU A 194 2.61 -10.55 17.41
N LEU A 195 2.46 -9.65 16.43
CA LEU A 195 2.12 -10.03 15.06
C LEU A 195 3.30 -10.69 14.36
N VAL A 196 4.52 -10.16 14.52
CA VAL A 196 5.75 -10.79 14.00
C VAL A 196 5.93 -12.19 14.55
N ARG A 197 5.71 -12.39 15.86
CA ARG A 197 5.80 -13.71 16.51
C ARG A 197 4.70 -14.67 16.07
N ALA A 198 3.51 -14.16 15.76
CA ALA A 198 2.41 -14.99 15.27
C ALA A 198 2.58 -15.47 13.82
N PHE A 199 3.39 -14.76 13.02
CA PHE A 199 3.66 -15.06 11.60
C PHE A 199 5.18 -15.10 11.32
N PRO A 200 5.92 -16.02 11.96
CA PRO A 200 7.38 -16.08 11.84
C PRO A 200 7.77 -16.40 10.39
N LYS A 201 8.69 -15.60 9.83
CA LYS A 201 9.15 -15.74 8.43
C LYS A 201 8.00 -15.71 7.39
N SER A 202 6.88 -15.08 7.74
CA SER A 202 5.69 -15.00 6.87
C SER A 202 5.26 -13.56 6.57
N ILE A 203 6.08 -12.57 6.93
CA ILE A 203 5.79 -11.16 6.69
C ILE A 203 6.86 -10.58 5.77
N LEU A 204 6.47 -10.12 4.58
CA LEU A 204 7.35 -9.39 3.68
C LEU A 204 7.02 -7.90 3.68
N ASN A 205 8.04 -7.07 3.55
CA ASN A 205 7.93 -5.65 3.26
C ASN A 205 8.74 -5.28 2.03
N ILE A 206 8.29 -4.23 1.35
CA ILE A 206 9.04 -3.55 0.31
C ILE A 206 9.46 -2.16 0.79
N HIS A 207 10.74 -1.87 0.67
CA HIS A 207 11.31 -0.58 1.02
C HIS A 207 11.98 0.08 -0.22
N PRO A 208 11.73 1.37 -0.52
CA PRO A 208 12.15 2.00 -1.77
C PRO A 208 13.61 2.52 -1.75
N SER A 209 14.52 1.77 -1.14
CA SER A 209 15.98 1.95 -1.27
C SER A 209 16.71 0.60 -1.19
N LEU A 210 17.99 0.61 -1.58
CA LEU A 210 18.89 -0.53 -1.41
C LEU A 210 19.33 -0.63 0.05
N LEU A 211 18.56 -1.35 0.86
CA LEU A 211 18.89 -1.59 2.27
C LEU A 211 20.28 -2.22 2.43
N PRO A 212 21.02 -1.91 3.52
CA PRO A 212 20.58 -1.14 4.69
C PRO A 212 20.58 0.39 4.48
N ALA A 213 20.97 0.90 3.32
CA ALA A 213 21.02 2.34 3.07
C ALA A 213 19.62 2.95 3.01
N PHE A 214 19.44 4.11 3.63
CA PHE A 214 18.18 4.88 3.66
C PHE A 214 16.97 4.07 4.17
N GLY A 215 17.20 3.08 5.03
CA GLY A 215 16.17 2.35 5.77
C GLY A 215 15.90 2.91 7.15
N GLY A 216 14.83 2.45 7.78
CA GLY A 216 14.51 2.72 9.16
C GLY A 216 13.51 3.86 9.35
N LYS A 217 13.25 4.20 10.62
CA LYS A 217 12.21 5.15 11.00
C LYS A 217 12.43 6.52 10.34
N GLY A 218 11.44 6.96 9.58
CA GLY A 218 11.45 8.29 8.93
C GLY A 218 11.78 8.25 7.43
N PHE A 219 12.31 7.13 6.94
CA PHE A 219 12.55 6.88 5.52
C PHE A 219 11.32 6.21 4.91
N TYR A 220 10.38 7.00 4.41
CA TYR A 220 9.22 6.47 3.69
C TYR A 220 8.76 7.43 2.60
N GLY A 221 8.13 6.87 1.56
CA GLY A 221 7.65 7.62 0.40
C GLY A 221 8.74 8.51 -0.19
N LEU A 222 8.37 9.75 -0.55
CA LEU A 222 9.29 10.69 -1.19
C LEU A 222 10.52 11.07 -0.36
N LYS A 223 10.49 10.87 0.97
CA LYS A 223 11.63 11.17 1.86
C LYS A 223 12.85 10.32 1.54
N VAL A 224 12.65 9.08 1.11
CA VAL A 224 13.73 8.15 0.74
C VAL A 224 14.47 8.68 -0.48
N HIS A 225 13.74 8.97 -1.56
CA HIS A 225 14.32 9.45 -2.81
C HIS A 225 15.02 10.81 -2.66
N LYS A 226 14.46 11.71 -1.82
CA LYS A 226 15.13 12.97 -1.46
C LYS A 226 16.48 12.73 -0.77
N ALA A 227 16.53 11.79 0.17
CA ALA A 227 17.77 11.47 0.88
C ALA A 227 18.79 10.79 -0.03
N VAL A 228 18.37 9.90 -0.92
CA VAL A 228 19.22 9.26 -1.93
C VAL A 228 19.88 10.32 -2.81
N ILE A 229 19.10 11.24 -3.39
CA ILE A 229 19.64 12.31 -4.24
C ILE A 229 20.59 13.21 -3.45
N ALA A 230 20.19 13.64 -2.25
CA ALA A 230 21.01 14.50 -1.40
C ALA A 230 22.35 13.85 -0.99
N SER A 231 22.41 12.52 -0.90
CA SER A 231 23.64 11.79 -0.58
C SER A 231 24.64 11.72 -1.73
N GLY A 232 24.22 11.98 -2.97
CA GLY A 232 25.05 11.80 -4.16
C GLY A 232 25.16 10.34 -4.64
N ALA A 233 24.39 9.41 -4.08
CA ALA A 233 24.34 8.01 -4.54
C ALA A 233 24.02 7.93 -6.04
N ARG A 234 24.67 7.00 -6.74
CA ARG A 234 24.48 6.74 -8.18
C ARG A 234 23.51 5.60 -8.49
N TYR A 235 23.14 4.86 -7.46
CA TYR A 235 22.17 3.78 -7.53
C TYR A 235 21.18 3.86 -6.37
N SER A 236 19.95 3.45 -6.65
CA SER A 236 18.86 3.27 -5.70
C SER A 236 18.10 2.00 -6.09
N GLY A 237 16.87 1.84 -5.60
CA GLY A 237 15.98 0.76 -6.03
C GLY A 237 15.27 0.10 -4.87
N PRO A 238 14.35 -0.83 -5.13
CA PRO A 238 13.58 -1.49 -4.09
C PRO A 238 14.34 -2.62 -3.41
N THR A 239 14.02 -2.85 -2.14
CA THR A 239 14.39 -4.04 -1.37
C THR A 239 13.16 -4.75 -0.85
N ILE A 240 13.04 -6.05 -1.13
CA ILE A 240 12.13 -6.96 -0.44
C ILE A 240 12.88 -7.59 0.72
N HIS A 241 12.29 -7.55 1.91
CA HIS A 241 12.87 -8.17 3.10
C HIS A 241 11.79 -8.75 4.00
N PHE A 242 12.18 -9.72 4.82
CA PHE A 242 11.33 -10.21 5.90
C PHE A 242 11.23 -9.14 6.99
N VAL A 243 10.05 -9.00 7.59
CA VAL A 243 9.83 -8.04 8.68
C VAL A 243 10.26 -8.65 10.01
N ASP A 244 10.95 -7.86 10.83
CA ASP A 244 11.26 -8.15 12.23
C ASP A 244 10.65 -7.08 13.15
N GLU A 245 11.11 -7.01 14.40
CA GLU A 245 10.59 -6.08 15.41
C GLU A 245 10.98 -4.61 15.15
N HIS A 246 11.84 -4.32 14.16
CA HIS A 246 12.32 -2.98 13.83
C HIS A 246 12.03 -2.61 12.37
N TYR A 247 12.16 -1.31 12.06
CA TYR A 247 11.96 -0.82 10.69
C TYR A 247 13.15 -1.22 9.80
N ASP A 248 12.85 -1.96 8.74
CA ASP A 248 13.75 -2.20 7.61
C ASP A 248 15.10 -2.88 7.96
N THR A 249 15.15 -3.66 9.05
CA THR A 249 16.36 -4.39 9.48
C THR A 249 16.33 -5.89 9.20
N GLY A 250 15.16 -6.42 8.84
CA GLY A 250 15.01 -7.85 8.64
C GLY A 250 15.75 -8.35 7.39
N ARG A 251 15.83 -9.68 7.27
CA ARG A 251 16.67 -10.33 6.25
C ARG A 251 16.17 -10.00 4.85
N ILE A 252 17.08 -9.46 4.03
CA ILE A 252 16.83 -9.12 2.62
C ILE A 252 16.61 -10.40 1.82
N LEU A 253 15.53 -10.42 1.04
CA LEU A 253 15.18 -11.50 0.13
C LEU A 253 15.55 -11.18 -1.32
N ALA A 254 15.28 -9.94 -1.77
CA ALA A 254 15.55 -9.54 -3.14
C ALA A 254 15.78 -8.03 -3.24
N GLN A 255 16.60 -7.61 -4.21
CA GLN A 255 16.84 -6.21 -4.55
C GLN A 255 16.88 -6.02 -6.06
N ARG A 256 16.56 -4.80 -6.51
CA ARG A 256 16.79 -4.36 -7.90
C ARG A 256 17.49 -3.01 -7.87
N ALA A 257 18.61 -2.88 -8.57
CA ALA A 257 19.29 -1.60 -8.68
C ALA A 257 18.70 -0.77 -9.83
N VAL A 258 18.46 0.51 -9.57
CA VAL A 258 18.12 1.51 -10.59
C VAL A 258 19.14 2.65 -10.56
N PRO A 259 19.54 3.19 -11.72
CA PRO A 259 20.45 4.33 -11.75
C PRO A 259 19.74 5.59 -11.22
N VAL A 260 20.51 6.41 -10.51
CA VAL A 260 20.17 7.81 -10.18
C VAL A 260 20.84 8.69 -11.22
N LEU A 261 20.03 9.36 -12.04
CA LEU A 261 20.50 10.23 -13.11
C LEU A 261 20.94 11.59 -12.53
N ALA A 262 21.80 12.28 -13.26
CA ALA A 262 22.41 13.52 -12.79
C ALA A 262 21.38 14.66 -12.55
N ASP A 263 20.27 14.63 -13.29
CA ASP A 263 19.20 15.62 -13.29
C ASP A 263 17.89 15.10 -12.67
N ASP A 264 17.94 13.95 -11.99
CA ASP A 264 16.75 13.38 -11.35
C ASP A 264 16.18 14.32 -10.29
N SER A 265 14.88 14.60 -10.39
CA SER A 265 14.06 15.00 -9.26
C SER A 265 13.74 13.78 -8.38
N PRO A 266 13.42 13.98 -7.08
CA PRO A 266 12.96 12.89 -6.21
C PRO A 266 11.76 12.12 -6.77
N GLU A 267 10.84 12.79 -7.46
CA GLU A 267 9.65 12.19 -8.09
C GLU A 267 10.01 11.35 -9.31
N GLN A 268 10.97 11.79 -10.13
CA GLN A 268 11.46 11.02 -11.27
C GLN A 268 12.17 9.74 -10.80
N LEU A 269 13.04 9.85 -9.80
CA LEU A 269 13.65 8.69 -9.17
C LEU A 269 12.60 7.76 -8.55
N ALA A 270 11.63 8.31 -7.82
CA ALA A 270 10.53 7.54 -7.22
C ALA A 270 9.76 6.75 -8.28
N ALA A 271 9.41 7.37 -9.41
CA ALA A 271 8.70 6.71 -10.50
C ALA A 271 9.52 5.58 -11.13
N ARG A 272 10.86 5.73 -11.21
CA ARG A 272 11.76 4.68 -11.69
C ARG A 272 11.84 3.51 -10.71
N VAL A 273 12.03 3.81 -9.42
CA VAL A 273 12.05 2.80 -8.35
C VAL A 273 10.72 2.04 -8.30
N LEU A 274 9.58 2.73 -8.37
CA LEU A 274 8.25 2.14 -8.29
C LEU A 274 7.96 1.13 -9.40
N LYS A 275 8.50 1.33 -10.60
CA LYS A 275 8.38 0.33 -11.69
C LYS A 275 9.06 -0.98 -11.34
N GLU A 276 10.24 -0.90 -10.70
CA GLU A 276 10.95 -2.09 -10.24
C GLU A 276 10.33 -2.67 -8.97
N GLU A 277 9.70 -1.85 -8.12
CA GLU A 277 8.93 -2.32 -6.97
C GLU A 277 7.82 -3.29 -7.41
N HIS A 278 7.02 -2.90 -8.41
CA HIS A 278 5.91 -3.72 -8.90
C HIS A 278 6.38 -5.10 -9.39
N LYS A 279 7.52 -5.15 -10.08
CA LYS A 279 8.09 -6.40 -10.61
C LYS A 279 8.67 -7.26 -9.49
N VAL A 280 9.61 -6.72 -8.73
CA VAL A 280 10.35 -7.51 -7.73
C VAL A 280 9.43 -8.02 -6.62
N TYR A 281 8.39 -7.26 -6.27
CA TYR A 281 7.44 -7.72 -5.25
C TYR A 281 6.59 -8.88 -5.76
N VAL A 282 6.10 -8.80 -7.00
CA VAL A 282 5.35 -9.92 -7.63
C VAL A 282 6.23 -11.17 -7.73
N GLU A 283 7.49 -11.01 -8.17
CA GLU A 283 8.46 -12.12 -8.26
C GLU A 283 8.72 -12.78 -6.90
N ALA A 284 8.96 -11.97 -5.87
CA ALA A 284 9.23 -12.45 -4.52
C ALA A 284 8.00 -13.16 -3.90
N VAL A 285 6.81 -12.60 -4.10
CA VAL A 285 5.55 -13.21 -3.61
C VAL A 285 5.24 -14.50 -4.35
N ALA A 286 5.48 -14.57 -5.67
CA ALA A 286 5.34 -15.80 -6.44
C ALA A 286 6.29 -16.89 -5.91
N ALA A 287 7.56 -16.55 -5.69
CA ALA A 287 8.53 -17.48 -5.10
C ALA A 287 8.11 -17.96 -3.70
N LEU A 288 7.57 -17.07 -2.88
CA LEU A 288 7.06 -17.40 -1.55
C LEU A 288 5.85 -18.34 -1.63
N CYS A 289 4.93 -18.11 -2.57
CA CYS A 289 3.74 -18.94 -2.71
C CYS A 289 4.03 -20.33 -3.30
N GLU A 290 5.11 -20.44 -4.07
CA GLU A 290 5.61 -21.68 -4.68
C GLU A 290 6.58 -22.44 -3.76
N ASP A 291 6.73 -22.01 -2.49
CA ASP A 291 7.64 -22.60 -1.51
C ASP A 291 9.11 -22.69 -2.02
N ARG A 292 9.52 -21.73 -2.88
CA ARG A 292 10.88 -21.63 -3.43
C ARG A 292 11.85 -20.80 -2.58
N VAL A 293 11.37 -20.19 -1.50
CA VAL A 293 12.23 -19.45 -0.57
C VAL A 293 12.83 -20.43 0.44
N VAL A 294 14.14 -20.64 0.36
CA VAL A 294 14.88 -21.49 1.31
C VAL A 294 15.80 -20.65 2.18
N TRP A 295 16.13 -21.18 3.35
CA TRP A 295 17.00 -20.50 4.31
C TRP A 295 18.32 -21.24 4.40
N ARG A 296 19.42 -20.51 4.22
CA ARG A 296 20.76 -20.98 4.58
C ARG A 296 20.88 -21.16 6.10
N GLU A 297 21.88 -21.93 6.52
CA GLU A 297 22.17 -22.17 7.95
C GLU A 297 22.45 -20.87 8.73
N ASP A 298 23.04 -19.87 8.07
CA ASP A 298 23.31 -18.54 8.64
C ASP A 298 22.09 -17.60 8.67
N GLY A 299 20.93 -18.09 8.23
CA GLY A 299 19.68 -17.35 8.23
C GLY A 299 19.52 -16.37 7.07
N VAL A 300 20.31 -16.50 5.99
CA VAL A 300 20.09 -15.75 4.74
C VAL A 300 19.04 -16.46 3.87
N PRO A 301 17.94 -15.80 3.48
CA PRO A 301 16.95 -16.39 2.58
C PRO A 301 17.45 -16.30 1.12
N LEU A 302 17.13 -17.33 0.33
CA LEU A 302 17.43 -17.42 -1.09
C LEU A 302 16.19 -17.86 -1.86
N ILE A 303 16.05 -17.39 -3.10
CA ILE A 303 15.00 -17.86 -4.00
C ILE A 303 15.59 -18.93 -4.92
N LYS A 304 15.08 -20.15 -4.87
CA LYS A 304 15.45 -21.21 -5.83
C LYS A 304 14.92 -20.88 -7.23
N SER A 305 15.72 -21.13 -8.26
CA SER A 305 15.31 -20.95 -9.65
C SER A 305 14.16 -21.92 -10.02
N ARG A 306 13.24 -21.48 -10.88
CA ARG A 306 12.17 -22.33 -11.43
C ARG A 306 12.69 -23.36 -12.41
N THR A 307 13.77 -23.05 -13.12
CA THR A 307 14.29 -23.86 -14.24
C THR A 307 15.46 -24.75 -13.83
N ASN A 308 16.19 -24.37 -12.78
CA ASN A 308 17.30 -25.16 -12.25
C ASN A 308 17.24 -25.22 -10.71
N PRO A 309 16.82 -26.34 -10.10
CA PRO A 309 16.70 -26.47 -8.65
C PRO A 309 18.01 -26.28 -7.86
N GLU A 310 19.16 -26.39 -8.54
CA GLU A 310 20.50 -26.20 -7.97
C GLU A 310 20.96 -24.73 -8.00
N GLU A 311 20.20 -23.84 -8.66
CA GLU A 311 20.51 -22.41 -8.76
C GLU A 311 19.61 -21.55 -7.89
N TYR A 312 20.18 -20.43 -7.43
CA TYR A 312 19.50 -19.41 -6.65
C TYR A 312 19.57 -18.07 -7.38
N ILE A 313 18.53 -17.24 -7.22
CA ILE A 313 18.38 -15.90 -7.81
C ILE A 313 18.24 -14.82 -6.76
#